data_AF-A0A9P0KAN5-F1
#
_entry.id   AF-A0A9P0KAN5-F1
#
_cell.length_a   1.000
_cell.length_b   1.000
_cell.length_c   1.000
_cell.angle_alpha   90.00
_cell.angle_beta   90.00
_cell.angle_gamma   90.00
#
_symmetry.space_group_name_H-M   'P 1'
#
loop_
_entity.id
_entity.type
_entity.pdbx_description
1 polymer ?
#
loop_
_entity_poly.entity_id
_entity_poly.type
_entity_poly.pdbx_seq_one_letter_code
_entity_poly.pdbx_strand_id
1 'polypeptide(L)'
;MAYRNGYSGEERDLDREDRISDSMGKPVHIIEHLATFTVTKETGIIYPNDGMRRLLQLEKTNGIWSQKMQLCLDNSWVLIMDYETGSVMERFPANSIQEPTAFMSQDPMEMYNNILVFIVTNSNQSHPEMHIFQCQSISAQDLVEDLMQLKMGKALTRSRKSSIPPPSHKPPQNIVNPTRELPTR
;
A
#
# COMPACT_ATOMS: atom_id res chain seq x y z
N MET A 1 16.06 66.60 -20.08
CA MET A 1 16.84 65.51 -19.48
C MET A 1 16.11 65.06 -18.23
N ALA A 2 15.50 63.88 -18.26
CA ALA A 2 14.73 63.31 -17.15
C ALA A 2 15.62 62.42 -16.28
N TYR A 3 15.37 62.44 -14.98
CA TYR A 3 16.14 61.73 -13.96
C TYR A 3 15.87 60.23 -13.98
N ARG A 4 16.97 59.48 -13.84
CA ARG A 4 17.08 58.04 -13.63
C ARG A 4 16.86 57.72 -12.15
N ASN A 5 15.91 56.83 -11.84
CA ASN A 5 16.06 55.71 -10.90
C ASN A 5 14.70 55.00 -10.69
N GLY A 6 14.54 53.84 -11.31
CA GLY A 6 13.54 52.86 -10.92
C GLY A 6 14.26 51.56 -10.58
N TYR A 7 14.66 51.39 -9.32
CA TYR A 7 14.93 50.05 -8.78
C TYR A 7 13.58 49.43 -8.46
N SER A 8 13.02 48.67 -9.41
CA SER A 8 11.92 47.77 -9.15
C SER A 8 12.53 46.47 -8.63
N GLY A 9 12.32 46.17 -7.35
CA GLY A 9 12.83 44.98 -6.70
C GLY A 9 12.23 43.73 -7.33
N GLU A 10 13.04 43.04 -8.12
CA GLU A 10 12.86 41.64 -8.46
C GLU A 10 13.37 40.83 -7.27
N GLU A 11 12.50 40.39 -6.36
CA GLU A 11 12.84 39.36 -5.39
C GLU A 11 11.57 38.85 -4.68
N ARG A 12 11.28 37.56 -4.92
CA ARG A 12 10.33 36.63 -4.25
C ARG A 12 9.22 36.09 -5.15
N ASP A 13 9.58 35.26 -6.12
CA ASP A 13 8.68 34.25 -6.70
C ASP A 13 9.40 32.89 -6.96
N LEU A 14 10.54 32.62 -6.31
CA LEU A 14 11.28 31.36 -6.48
C LEU A 14 10.94 30.28 -5.45
N ASP A 15 10.20 30.59 -4.38
CA ASP A 15 9.85 29.61 -3.35
C ASP A 15 8.53 28.84 -3.62
N ARG A 16 7.78 29.22 -4.66
CA ARG A 16 6.45 28.63 -4.93
C ARG A 16 6.49 27.49 -5.96
N GLU A 17 7.49 27.47 -6.83
CA GLU A 17 7.61 26.49 -7.91
C GLU A 17 8.25 25.16 -7.44
N ASP A 18 9.11 25.20 -6.41
CA ASP A 18 9.80 24.01 -5.87
C ASP A 18 8.87 23.05 -5.08
N ARG A 19 7.72 23.54 -4.63
CA ARG A 19 6.71 22.68 -3.96
C ARG A 19 5.83 21.90 -4.94
N ILE A 20 5.80 22.29 -6.21
CA ILE A 20 4.93 21.66 -7.23
C ILE A 20 5.71 20.61 -8.02
N SER A 21 7.04 20.76 -8.15
CA SER A 21 7.95 19.78 -8.78
C SER A 21 8.14 18.51 -7.94
N ASP A 22 8.10 18.61 -6.61
CA ASP A 22 8.34 17.50 -5.69
C ASP A 22 7.25 16.40 -5.75
N SER A 23 6.02 16.73 -6.20
CA SER A 23 4.91 15.77 -6.32
C SER A 23 4.88 15.02 -7.67
N MET A 24 5.54 15.54 -8.71
CA MET A 24 5.29 15.10 -10.10
C MET A 24 6.04 13.82 -10.56
N GLY A 25 6.65 13.08 -9.62
CA GLY A 25 7.46 11.88 -9.93
C GLY A 25 7.54 10.78 -8.87
N LYS A 26 6.91 10.94 -7.70
CA LYS A 26 6.99 9.95 -6.62
C LYS A 26 5.99 8.81 -6.87
N PRO A 27 6.40 7.53 -6.77
CA PRO A 27 5.48 6.41 -6.92
C PRO A 27 4.50 6.38 -5.75
N VAL A 28 3.21 6.53 -6.06
CA VAL A 28 2.09 6.44 -5.11
C VAL A 28 1.21 5.26 -5.50
N HIS A 29 0.94 4.40 -4.53
CA HIS A 29 0.16 3.19 -4.72
C HIS A 29 -1.07 3.18 -3.81
N ILE A 30 -2.23 2.90 -4.39
CA ILE A 30 -3.45 2.61 -3.64
C ILE A 30 -3.29 1.26 -2.93
N ILE A 31 -3.53 1.27 -1.64
CA ILE A 31 -3.48 0.14 -0.73
C ILE A 31 -4.71 0.14 0.18
N GLU A 32 -4.95 -0.97 0.83
CA GLU A 32 -5.97 -1.11 1.86
C GLU A 32 -5.32 -1.67 3.12
N HIS A 33 -5.34 -0.90 4.20
CA HIS A 33 -4.85 -1.34 5.51
C HIS A 33 -5.84 -2.34 6.10
N LEU A 34 -5.31 -3.48 6.55
CA LEU A 34 -6.10 -4.59 7.10
C LEU A 34 -5.90 -4.73 8.61
N ALA A 35 -4.66 -4.62 9.08
CA ALA A 35 -4.33 -4.72 10.49
C ALA A 35 -2.93 -4.17 10.79
N THR A 36 -2.75 -3.74 12.04
CA THR A 36 -1.44 -3.53 12.66
C THR A 36 -1.38 -4.37 13.93
N PHE A 37 -0.29 -5.12 14.09
CA PHE A 37 -0.04 -5.94 15.28
C PHE A 37 1.28 -5.55 15.94
N THR A 38 1.30 -5.55 17.27
CA THR A 38 2.56 -5.46 18.01
C THR A 38 3.33 -6.78 17.89
N VAL A 39 4.61 -6.69 17.51
CA VAL A 39 5.52 -7.83 17.37
C VAL A 39 6.07 -8.19 18.75
N THR A 40 5.58 -9.29 19.32
CA THR A 40 6.01 -9.76 20.64
C THR A 40 5.96 -11.29 20.71
N LYS A 41 6.81 -11.87 21.56
CA LYS A 41 6.80 -13.33 21.78
C LYS A 41 5.56 -13.77 22.53
N GLU A 42 5.02 -12.90 23.39
CA GLU A 42 3.85 -13.13 24.23
C GLU A 42 2.57 -13.28 23.40
N THR A 43 2.43 -12.50 22.33
CA THR A 43 1.29 -12.59 21.40
C THR A 43 1.48 -13.68 20.34
N GLY A 44 2.69 -14.24 20.20
CA GLY A 44 3.05 -15.21 19.18
C GLY A 44 3.10 -14.63 17.77
N ILE A 45 3.25 -13.30 17.65
CA ILE A 45 3.39 -12.58 16.39
C ILE A 45 4.84 -12.11 16.28
N ILE A 46 5.65 -12.89 15.57
CA ILE A 46 7.08 -12.61 15.41
C ILE A 46 7.43 -12.40 13.94
N TYR A 47 6.91 -13.26 13.06
CA TYR A 47 7.20 -13.21 11.63
C TYR A 47 5.96 -12.87 10.80
N PRO A 48 6.10 -12.37 9.56
CA PRO A 48 4.97 -12.04 8.68
C PRO A 48 3.91 -13.15 8.54
N ASN A 49 4.33 -14.43 8.55
CA ASN A 49 3.40 -15.57 8.52
C ASN A 49 2.50 -15.66 9.76
N ASP A 50 3.00 -15.28 10.94
CA ASP A 50 2.20 -15.25 12.17
C ASP A 50 1.13 -14.16 12.09
N GLY A 51 1.47 -13.00 11.51
CA GLY A 51 0.54 -11.92 11.23
C GLY A 51 -0.59 -12.36 10.30
N MET A 52 -0.27 -13.02 9.19
CA MET A 52 -1.27 -13.57 8.28
C MET A 52 -2.19 -14.58 8.96
N ARG A 53 -1.63 -15.51 9.74
CA ARG A 53 -2.43 -16.45 10.55
C ARG A 53 -3.36 -15.72 11.50
N ARG A 54 -2.90 -14.65 12.16
CA ARG A 54 -3.70 -13.87 13.10
C ARG A 54 -4.79 -13.07 12.39
N LEU A 55 -4.49 -12.46 11.25
CA LEU A 55 -5.46 -11.74 10.42
C LEU A 55 -6.62 -12.66 10.02
N LEU A 56 -6.32 -13.84 9.49
CA LEU A 56 -7.32 -14.84 9.09
C LEU A 56 -8.18 -15.32 10.26
N GLN A 57 -7.64 -15.36 11.47
CA GLN A 57 -8.41 -15.67 12.68
C GLN A 57 -9.37 -14.53 13.02
N LEU A 58 -8.89 -13.28 13.02
CA LEU A 58 -9.72 -12.10 13.33
C LEU A 58 -10.89 -11.96 12.37
N GLU A 59 -10.65 -12.19 11.08
CA GLU A 59 -11.72 -12.15 10.09
C GLU A 59 -12.85 -13.15 10.40
N LYS A 60 -12.50 -14.35 10.86
CA LYS A 60 -13.48 -15.38 11.21
C LYS A 60 -14.23 -15.10 12.52
N THR A 61 -13.60 -14.43 13.48
CA THR A 61 -14.16 -14.28 14.84
C THR A 61 -14.83 -12.94 15.08
N ASN A 62 -14.26 -11.86 14.56
CA ASN A 62 -14.65 -10.48 14.88
C ASN A 62 -14.85 -9.61 13.64
N GLY A 63 -14.45 -10.09 12.46
CA GLY A 63 -14.27 -9.28 11.27
C GLY A 63 -13.04 -8.37 11.39
N ILE A 64 -12.54 -7.91 10.26
CA ILE A 64 -11.56 -6.82 10.21
C ILE A 64 -12.22 -5.55 9.69
N TRP A 65 -11.73 -4.41 10.17
CA TRP A 65 -12.08 -3.12 9.58
C TRP A 65 -10.94 -2.72 8.64
N SER A 66 -11.24 -2.64 7.35
CA SER A 66 -10.27 -2.24 6.35
C SER A 66 -10.38 -0.74 6.03
N GLN A 67 -9.24 -0.11 5.74
CA GLN A 67 -9.18 1.31 5.39
C GLN A 67 -8.39 1.52 4.11
N LYS A 68 -9.03 2.17 3.12
CA LYS A 68 -8.36 2.58 1.88
C LYS A 68 -7.37 3.72 2.16
N MET A 69 -6.13 3.56 1.68
CA MET A 69 -5.03 4.48 1.90
C MET A 69 -4.15 4.59 0.64
N GLN A 70 -3.17 5.49 0.69
CA GLN A 70 -2.12 5.62 -0.31
C GLN A 70 -0.75 5.38 0.35
N LEU A 71 0.11 4.61 -0.32
CA LEU A 71 1.50 4.41 0.06
C LEU A 71 2.40 5.13 -0.95
N CYS A 72 3.21 6.06 -0.46
CA CYS A 72 4.17 6.82 -1.28
C CYS A 72 5.58 6.51 -0.83
N LEU A 73 6.46 6.26 -1.80
CA LEU A 73 7.89 6.07 -1.55
C LEU A 73 8.62 7.35 -1.95
N ASP A 74 9.21 8.02 -0.96
CA ASP A 74 9.78 9.36 -1.10
C ASP A 74 11.13 9.49 -0.39
N ASN A 75 12.22 9.70 -1.14
CA ASN A 75 13.54 10.08 -0.61
C ASN A 75 13.97 9.33 0.68
N SER A 76 13.95 8.00 0.63
CA SER A 76 14.23 7.10 1.76
C SER A 76 13.18 7.10 2.88
N TRP A 77 11.94 7.46 2.56
CA TRP A 77 10.78 7.38 3.44
C TRP A 77 9.65 6.61 2.79
N VAL A 78 8.93 5.86 3.62
CA VAL A 78 7.62 5.27 3.30
C VAL A 78 6.57 6.13 3.97
N LEU A 79 5.69 6.72 3.18
CA LEU A 79 4.61 7.57 3.65
C LEU A 79 3.29 6.82 3.49
N ILE A 80 2.52 6.74 4.57
CA ILE A 80 1.12 6.29 4.53
C ILE A 80 0.26 7.55 4.57
N MET A 81 -0.58 7.71 3.56
CA MET A 81 -1.40 8.90 3.36
C MET A 81 -2.88 8.54 3.28
N ASP A 82 -3.71 9.46 3.76
CA ASP A 82 -5.15 9.36 3.66
C ASP A 82 -5.58 9.39 2.19
N TYR A 83 -6.53 8.53 1.81
CA TYR A 83 -6.94 8.36 0.42
C TYR A 83 -7.68 9.56 -0.16
N GLU A 84 -8.48 10.27 0.65
CA GLU A 84 -9.32 11.38 0.16
C GLU A 84 -8.57 12.71 0.15
N THR A 85 -7.82 12.98 1.21
CA THR A 85 -7.15 14.27 1.42
C THR A 85 -5.70 14.27 0.94
N GLY A 86 -5.07 13.11 0.78
CA GLY A 86 -3.63 12.98 0.53
C GLY A 86 -2.76 13.41 1.71
N SER A 87 -3.34 13.60 2.90
CA SER A 87 -2.61 14.00 4.09
C SER A 87 -1.75 12.85 4.61
N VAL A 88 -0.49 13.13 4.97
CA VAL A 88 0.39 12.12 5.58
C VAL A 88 -0.14 11.74 6.96
N MET A 89 -0.48 10.46 7.13
CA MET A 89 -0.93 9.88 8.38
C MET A 89 0.25 9.30 9.16
N GLU A 90 1.10 8.52 8.48
CA GLU A 90 2.28 7.91 9.07
C GLU A 90 3.50 8.07 8.15
N ARG A 91 4.68 8.13 8.76
CA ARG A 91 5.94 8.29 8.04
C ARG A 91 7.02 7.42 8.68
N PHE A 92 7.53 6.49 7.89
CA PHE A 92 8.56 5.55 8.31
C PHE A 92 9.85 5.79 7.53
N PRO A 93 11.00 5.95 8.19
CA PRO A 93 12.28 5.86 7.50
C PRO A 93 12.39 4.51 6.79
N ALA A 94 12.90 4.45 5.57
CA ALA A 94 13.07 3.18 4.85
C ALA A 94 13.88 2.17 5.68
N ASN A 95 14.88 2.66 6.42
CA ASN A 95 15.74 1.85 7.28
C ASN A 95 15.02 1.24 8.49
N SER A 96 13.86 1.77 8.91
CA SER A 96 13.06 1.14 9.98
C SER A 96 12.19 -0.01 9.47
N ILE A 97 12.01 -0.16 8.15
CA ILE A 97 11.24 -1.23 7.55
C ILE A 97 12.07 -2.52 7.55
N GLN A 98 11.58 -3.53 8.25
CA GLN A 98 12.13 -4.86 8.39
C GLN A 98 11.23 -5.86 7.65
N GLU A 99 11.85 -6.90 7.08
CA GLU A 99 11.15 -8.06 6.51
C GLU A 99 9.95 -7.75 5.57
N PRO A 100 10.06 -6.81 4.61
CA PRO A 100 8.98 -6.60 3.65
C PRO A 100 8.73 -7.89 2.87
N THR A 101 7.52 -8.40 2.96
CA THR A 101 7.11 -9.73 2.48
C THR A 101 5.83 -9.60 1.69
N ALA A 102 5.77 -10.27 0.54
CA ALA A 102 4.60 -10.34 -0.32
C ALA A 102 3.93 -11.71 -0.18
N PHE A 103 2.64 -11.73 0.12
CA PHE A 103 1.81 -12.94 0.03
C PHE A 103 0.92 -12.83 -1.21
N MET A 104 1.09 -13.81 -2.11
CA MET A 104 0.33 -13.90 -3.34
C MET A 104 -0.23 -15.31 -3.48
N SER A 105 -1.45 -15.41 -3.97
CA SER A 105 -2.14 -16.65 -4.30
C SER A 105 -2.51 -16.67 -5.78
N GLN A 106 -2.47 -17.86 -6.38
CA GLN A 106 -2.97 -18.10 -7.73
C GLN A 106 -4.45 -18.47 -7.73
N ASP A 107 -5.04 -18.73 -6.56
CA ASP A 107 -6.45 -19.05 -6.43
C ASP A 107 -7.29 -17.77 -6.52
N PRO A 108 -8.17 -17.62 -7.52
CA PRO A 108 -9.05 -16.47 -7.64
C PRO A 108 -10.07 -16.34 -6.49
N MET A 109 -10.30 -17.40 -5.73
CA MET A 109 -11.23 -17.41 -4.59
C MET A 109 -10.55 -16.96 -3.28
N GLU A 110 -9.22 -16.82 -3.27
CA GLU A 110 -8.48 -16.38 -2.09
C GLU A 110 -8.79 -14.90 -1.80
N MET A 111 -9.48 -14.67 -0.69
CA MET A 111 -9.93 -13.34 -0.27
C MET A 111 -8.75 -12.37 -0.07
N TYR A 112 -7.69 -12.84 0.57
CA TYR A 112 -6.49 -12.04 0.83
C TYR A 112 -5.39 -12.46 -0.13
N ASN A 113 -5.35 -11.78 -1.26
CA ASN A 113 -4.31 -11.90 -2.26
C ASN A 113 -3.63 -10.54 -2.46
N ASN A 114 -2.42 -10.55 -2.99
CA ASN A 114 -1.63 -9.34 -3.23
C ASN A 114 -1.37 -8.55 -1.93
N ILE A 115 -1.00 -9.25 -0.87
CA ILE A 115 -0.80 -8.69 0.48
C ILE A 115 0.67 -8.32 0.67
N LEU A 116 0.93 -7.09 1.09
CA LEU A 116 2.20 -6.60 1.59
C LEU A 116 2.19 -6.65 3.12
N VAL A 117 3.24 -7.23 3.71
CA VAL A 117 3.50 -7.19 5.14
C VAL A 117 4.89 -6.63 5.38
N PHE A 118 5.04 -5.72 6.32
CA PHE A 118 6.36 -5.31 6.81
C PHE A 118 6.32 -5.00 8.30
N ILE A 119 7.49 -5.05 8.93
CA ILE A 119 7.65 -4.73 10.35
C ILE A 119 8.38 -3.39 10.46
N VAL A 120 7.91 -2.49 11.31
CA VAL A 120 8.56 -1.22 11.62
C VAL A 120 9.26 -1.33 12.97
N THR A 121 10.58 -1.15 12.99
CA THR A 121 11.36 -1.00 14.23
C THR A 121 11.82 0.44 14.36
N ASN A 122 11.12 1.24 15.17
CA ASN A 122 11.50 2.62 15.46
C ASN A 122 12.09 2.73 16.87
N SER A 123 13.20 3.46 17.03
CA SER A 123 13.83 3.69 18.34
C SER A 123 12.93 4.39 19.35
N ASN A 124 11.90 5.09 18.87
CA ASN A 124 10.96 5.84 19.69
C ASN A 124 9.73 5.01 20.11
N GLN A 125 9.53 3.82 19.53
CA GLN A 125 8.43 2.92 19.89
C GLN A 125 8.93 1.85 20.86
N SER A 126 8.11 1.52 21.87
CA SER A 126 8.45 0.49 22.87
C SER A 126 8.53 -0.91 22.26
N HIS A 127 7.78 -1.16 21.18
CA HIS A 127 7.72 -2.45 20.51
C HIS A 127 7.63 -2.26 18.99
N PRO A 128 8.19 -3.18 18.19
CA PRO A 128 8.02 -3.15 16.75
C PRO A 128 6.55 -3.42 16.35
N GLU A 129 6.14 -2.85 15.22
CA GLU A 129 4.78 -2.98 14.70
C GLU A 129 4.80 -3.70 13.34
N MET A 130 3.93 -4.68 13.17
CA MET A 130 3.71 -5.37 11.91
C MET A 130 2.49 -4.79 11.24
N HIS A 131 2.68 -4.22 10.05
CA HIS A 131 1.61 -3.65 9.25
C HIS A 131 1.26 -4.60 8.10
N ILE A 132 -0.05 -4.81 7.89
CA ILE A 132 -0.57 -5.69 6.84
C ILE A 132 -1.48 -4.87 5.92
N PHE A 133 -1.15 -4.89 4.63
CA PHE A 133 -1.85 -4.14 3.61
C PHE A 133 -2.20 -5.03 2.41
N GLN A 134 -3.37 -4.84 1.84
CA GLN A 134 -3.71 -5.37 0.52
C GLN A 134 -3.40 -4.33 -0.56
N CYS A 135 -2.58 -4.70 -1.53
CA CYS A 135 -2.18 -3.82 -2.62
C CYS A 135 -3.26 -3.79 -3.72
N GLN A 136 -3.71 -2.61 -4.12
CA GLN A 136 -4.82 -2.45 -5.08
C GLN A 136 -4.36 -1.95 -6.46
N SER A 137 -3.24 -1.25 -6.55
CA SER A 137 -2.76 -0.63 -7.80
C SER A 137 -1.41 -1.14 -8.32
N ILE A 138 -0.68 -1.89 -7.50
CA ILE A 138 0.61 -2.54 -7.81
C ILE A 138 0.62 -3.95 -7.23
N SER A 139 1.48 -4.83 -7.74
CA SER A 139 1.71 -6.12 -7.09
C SER A 139 2.49 -5.94 -5.78
N ALA A 140 2.18 -6.73 -4.76
CA ALA A 140 2.90 -6.71 -3.49
C ALA A 140 4.37 -7.11 -3.69
N GLN A 141 4.67 -7.99 -4.66
CA GLN A 141 6.04 -8.37 -5.02
C GLN A 141 6.84 -7.17 -5.54
N ASP A 142 6.27 -6.39 -6.46
CA ASP A 142 6.91 -5.18 -6.97
C ASP A 142 7.13 -4.17 -5.85
N LEU A 143 6.15 -4.01 -4.97
CA LEU A 143 6.25 -3.06 -3.87
C LEU A 143 7.29 -3.48 -2.81
N VAL A 144 7.45 -4.78 -2.55
CA VAL A 144 8.57 -5.31 -1.74
C VAL A 144 9.90 -4.97 -2.39
N GLU A 145 10.04 -5.17 -3.71
CA GLU A 145 11.27 -4.85 -4.41
C GLU A 145 11.59 -3.35 -4.36
N ASP A 146 10.58 -2.50 -4.57
CA ASP A 146 10.73 -1.05 -4.47
C ASP A 146 11.13 -0.62 -3.04
N LEU A 147 10.54 -1.22 -2.00
CA LEU A 147 10.95 -1.00 -0.61
C LEU A 147 12.42 -1.40 -0.36
N MET A 148 12.87 -2.52 -0.93
CA MET A 148 14.27 -2.94 -0.83
C MET A 148 15.20 -1.97 -1.57
N GLN A 149 14.83 -1.51 -2.77
CA GLN A 149 15.60 -0.51 -3.51
C GLN A 149 15.69 0.82 -2.75
N LEU A 150 14.59 1.27 -2.16
CA LEU A 150 14.52 2.49 -1.36
C LEU A 150 15.44 2.40 -0.13
N LYS A 151 15.48 1.25 0.54
CA LYS A 151 16.42 0.97 1.65
C LYS A 151 17.88 1.03 1.22
N MET A 152 18.18 0.65 -0.02
CA MET A 152 19.52 0.74 -0.61
C MET A 152 19.86 2.16 -1.11
N GLY A 153 18.96 3.13 -1.00
CA GLY A 153 19.14 4.48 -1.52
C GLY A 153 19.12 4.56 -3.05
N LYS A 154 18.57 3.54 -3.73
CA LYS A 154 18.43 3.53 -5.18
C LYS A 154 17.19 4.31 -5.61
N ALA A 155 17.30 5.02 -6.73
CA ALA A 155 16.15 5.68 -7.34
C ALA A 155 15.16 4.64 -7.85
N LEU A 156 13.88 4.81 -7.51
CA LEU A 156 12.80 3.94 -7.98
C LEU A 156 12.52 4.25 -9.46
N THR A 157 12.74 3.27 -10.34
CA THR A 157 12.49 3.47 -11.77
C THR A 157 10.99 3.39 -12.04
N ARG A 158 10.39 4.52 -12.45
CA ARG A 158 8.96 4.82 -12.66
C ARG A 158 8.18 3.88 -13.60
N SER A 159 8.74 2.78 -14.10
CA SER A 159 8.19 2.02 -15.21
C SER A 159 7.85 0.56 -14.85
N ARG A 160 7.11 0.33 -13.77
CA ARG A 160 6.30 -0.90 -13.65
C ARG A 160 4.85 -0.55 -13.99
N LYS A 161 4.47 -0.78 -15.25
CA LYS A 161 3.06 -0.74 -15.65
C LYS A 161 2.35 -1.81 -14.82
N SER A 162 1.39 -1.39 -13.99
CA SER A 162 0.51 -2.23 -13.17
C SER A 162 0.23 -3.59 -13.84
N SER A 163 0.97 -4.62 -13.44
CA SER A 163 0.73 -6.00 -13.85
C SER A 163 -0.06 -6.69 -12.75
N ILE A 164 -1.18 -6.08 -12.35
CA ILE A 164 -2.20 -6.83 -11.62
C ILE A 164 -2.98 -7.58 -12.71
N PRO A 165 -2.88 -8.92 -12.81
CA PRO A 165 -3.70 -9.65 -13.76
C PRO A 165 -5.18 -9.39 -13.44
N PRO A 166 -6.03 -9.15 -14.46
CA PRO A 166 -7.45 -8.90 -14.21
C PRO A 166 -8.06 -10.11 -13.48
N PRO A 167 -9.02 -9.88 -12.55
CA PRO A 167 -9.74 -10.97 -11.90
C PRO A 167 -10.39 -11.84 -12.97
N SER A 168 -10.09 -13.14 -12.94
CA SER A 168 -10.56 -14.10 -13.94
C SER A 168 -12.04 -14.41 -13.71
N HIS A 169 -12.92 -13.49 -14.09
CA HIS A 169 -14.36 -13.73 -14.10
C HIS A 169 -14.70 -14.66 -15.26
N LYS A 170 -14.69 -15.98 -15.02
CA LYS A 170 -15.44 -16.90 -15.89
C LYS A 170 -16.93 -16.64 -15.63
N PRO A 171 -17.74 -16.29 -16.64
CA PRO A 171 -19.18 -16.16 -16.44
C PRO A 171 -19.76 -17.51 -15.98
N PRO A 172 -20.77 -17.51 -15.07
CA PRO A 172 -21.41 -18.74 -14.64
C PRO A 172 -22.04 -19.43 -15.85
N GLN A 173 -21.67 -20.70 -16.07
CA GLN A 173 -22.31 -21.53 -17.07
C GLN A 173 -23.76 -21.79 -16.62
N ASN A 174 -24.72 -21.27 -17.38
CA ASN A 174 -26.14 -21.49 -17.15
C ASN A 174 -26.44 -23.00 -17.23
N ILE A 175 -26.65 -23.65 -16.08
CA ILE A 175 -27.20 -24.99 -16.01
C ILE A 175 -28.71 -24.86 -16.30
N VAL A 176 -29.10 -25.15 -17.54
CA VAL A 176 -30.51 -25.34 -17.92
C VAL A 176 -31.00 -26.59 -17.18
N ASN A 177 -31.80 -26.41 -16.14
CA ASN A 177 -32.53 -27.51 -15.51
C ASN A 177 -33.65 -28.00 -16.45
N PRO A 178 -33.83 -29.32 -16.62
CA PRO A 178 -34.92 -29.85 -17.43
C PRO A 178 -36.27 -29.66 -16.72
N THR A 179 -37.22 -29.12 -17.47
CA THR A 179 -38.59 -28.81 -17.06
C THR A 179 -39.32 -30.06 -16.57
N ARG A 180 -39.92 -29.96 -15.39
CA ARG A 180 -40.72 -30.99 -14.73
C ARG A 180 -42.13 -30.98 -15.35
N GLU A 181 -42.46 -31.98 -16.16
CA GLU A 181 -43.83 -32.18 -16.66
C GLU A 181 -44.73 -32.74 -15.54
N LEU A 182 -45.92 -32.15 -15.38
CA LEU A 182 -47.00 -32.59 -14.49
C LEU A 182 -48.05 -33.36 -15.31
N PRO A 183 -48.75 -34.34 -14.72
CA PRO A 183 -49.55 -35.30 -15.46
C PRO A 183 -50.96 -34.77 -15.78
N THR A 184 -51.44 -35.04 -16.98
CA THR A 184 -52.84 -34.85 -17.37
C THR A 184 -53.68 -36.04 -16.94
N ARG A 185 -54.85 -35.74 -16.35
CA ARG A 185 -55.97 -36.66 -16.17
C ARG A 185 -56.70 -36.89 -17.49
#